data_AF-A0A2V6KB04-F1
#
_entry.id   AF-A0A2V6KB04-F1
#
_cell.length_a   1.000
_cell.length_b   1.000
_cell.length_c   1.000
_cell.angle_alpha   90.00
_cell.angle_beta   90.00
_cell.angle_gamma   90.00
#
_symmetry.space_group_name_H-M   'P 1'
#
loop_
_entity.id
_entity.type
_entity.pdbx_description
1 polymer ?
#
loop_
_entity_poly.entity_id
_entity_poly.type
_entity_poly.pdbx_seq_one_letter_code
_entity_poly.pdbx_strand_id
1 'polypeptide(L)' 'MKSKTVDIYIYMQGQRRGPYEKAQLEEMWNGGKIPADTLYWHDGMSKWAVIADLFANTTIAPPLSLDPGNAESMKFPAAS' A
#
# COMPACT_ATOMS: atom_id res chain seq x y z
N MET A 1 -7.15 20.94 15.84
CA MET A 1 -7.93 20.04 14.95
C MET A 1 -7.49 18.62 15.24
N LYS A 2 -8.42 17.70 15.57
CA LYS A 2 -8.07 16.30 15.83
C LYS A 2 -7.83 15.64 14.47
N SER A 3 -6.58 15.38 14.11
CA SER A 3 -6.23 14.58 12.94
C SER A 3 -6.99 13.26 13.06
N LYS A 4 -7.77 12.88 12.03
CA LYS A 4 -8.44 11.58 12.02
C LYS A 4 -7.35 10.51 12.01
N THR A 5 -7.11 9.90 13.15
CA THR A 5 -6.18 8.78 13.29
C THR A 5 -6.75 7.59 12.53
N VAL A 6 -5.96 7.02 11.64
CA VAL A 6 -6.34 5.82 10.89
C VAL A 6 -5.80 4.62 11.66
N ASP A 7 -6.68 3.70 12.04
CA ASP A 7 -6.30 2.44 12.68
C ASP A 7 -5.68 1.50 11.63
N ILE A 8 -4.37 1.30 11.70
CA ILE A 8 -3.63 0.45 10.77
C ILE A 8 -3.29 -0.88 11.44
N TYR A 9 -3.59 -1.97 10.78
CA TYR A 9 -3.24 -3.33 11.20
C TYR A 9 -2.15 -3.87 10.31
N ILE A 10 -1.20 -4.59 10.89
CA ILE A 10 -0.13 -5.29 10.15
C ILE A 10 -0.25 -6.80 10.35
N TYR A 11 0.16 -7.57 9.35
CA TYR A 11 0.20 -9.02 9.41
C TYR A 11 1.63 -9.51 9.43
N MET A 12 2.04 -10.10 10.55
CA MET A 12 3.39 -10.58 10.77
C MET A 12 3.38 -11.91 11.51
N GLN A 13 4.23 -12.85 11.09
CA GLN A 13 4.40 -14.14 11.75
C GLN A 13 3.08 -14.91 11.92
N GLY A 14 2.18 -14.82 10.93
CA GLY A 14 0.88 -15.51 10.97
C GLY A 14 -0.19 -14.81 11.81
N GLN A 15 0.12 -13.66 12.45
CA GLN A 15 -0.81 -12.95 13.31
C GLN A 15 -1.01 -11.49 12.86
N ARG A 16 -2.26 -11.03 12.93
CA ARG A 16 -2.59 -9.61 12.81
C ARG A 16 -2.25 -8.87 14.11
N ARG A 17 -1.49 -7.78 14.01
CA ARG A 17 -1.12 -6.90 15.12
C ARG A 17 -1.66 -5.49 14.87
N GLY A 18 -1.99 -4.78 15.94
CA GLY A 18 -2.55 -3.43 15.91
C GLY A 18 -3.79 -3.26 16.78
N PRO A 19 -4.51 -2.13 16.68
CA PRO A 19 -4.26 -1.05 15.72
C PRO A 19 -3.01 -0.23 16.05
N TYR A 20 -2.31 0.19 15.01
CA TYR A 20 -1.16 1.09 15.05
C TYR A 20 -1.48 2.37 14.30
N GLU A 21 -0.83 3.46 14.70
CA GLU A 21 -0.87 4.72 13.96
C GLU A 21 0.22 4.74 12.89
N LYS A 22 0.04 5.54 11.81
CA LYS A 22 1.08 5.70 10.78
C LYS A 22 2.43 6.12 11.38
N ALA A 23 2.42 7.05 12.34
CA ALA A 23 3.63 7.52 13.01
C ALA A 23 4.35 6.38 13.77
N GLN A 24 3.59 5.55 14.49
CA GLN A 24 4.16 4.37 15.16
C GLN A 24 4.77 3.38 14.18
N LEU A 25 4.07 3.10 13.07
CA LEU A 25 4.60 2.24 12.02
C LEU A 25 5.84 2.85 11.36
N GLU A 26 5.90 4.17 11.20
CA GLU A 26 7.05 4.89 10.64
C GLU A 26 8.28 4.75 11.54
N GLU A 27 8.11 4.91 12.86
CA GLU A 27 9.19 4.67 13.82
C GLU A 27 9.65 3.21 13.80
N MET A 28 8.71 2.25 13.74
CA MET A 28 9.03 0.83 13.64
C MET A 28 9.74 0.50 12.33
N TRP A 29 9.34 1.12 11.22
CA TRP A 29 9.94 1.00 9.90
C TRP A 29 11.37 1.50 9.89
N ASN A 30 11.59 2.75 10.33
CA ASN A 30 12.90 3.36 10.41
C ASN A 30 13.81 2.61 11.40
N GLY A 31 13.25 2.03 12.46
CA GLY A 31 13.95 1.17 13.40
C GLY A 31 14.23 -0.25 12.89
N GLY A 32 13.81 -0.61 11.68
CA GLY A 32 13.99 -1.95 11.10
C GLY A 32 13.23 -3.06 11.85
N LYS A 33 12.20 -2.71 12.62
CA LYS A 33 11.39 -3.65 13.41
C LYS A 33 10.34 -4.37 12.55
N ILE A 34 9.99 -3.79 11.41
CA ILE A 34 9.03 -4.35 10.46
C ILE A 34 9.68 -4.46 9.07
N PRO A 35 9.59 -5.63 8.40
CA PRO A 35 10.11 -5.80 7.06
C PRO A 35 9.27 -5.08 6.00
N ALA A 36 9.88 -4.76 4.86
CA ALA A 36 9.25 -4.14 3.68
C ALA A 36 8.03 -4.86 3.14
N ASP A 37 8.10 -6.17 3.17
CA ASP A 37 7.05 -7.05 2.67
C ASP A 37 5.93 -7.29 3.70
N THR A 38 5.95 -6.59 4.84
CA THR A 38 4.87 -6.68 5.84
C THR A 38 3.57 -6.22 5.23
N LEU A 39 2.55 -7.06 5.28
CA LEU A 39 1.22 -6.66 4.82
C LEU A 39 0.57 -5.74 5.86
N TYR A 40 0.00 -4.62 5.42
CA TYR A 40 -0.80 -3.71 6.21
C TYR A 40 -2.21 -3.58 5.62
N TRP A 41 -3.15 -3.22 6.47
CA TRP A 41 -4.53 -2.91 6.10
C TRP A 41 -5.08 -1.87 7.06
N HIS A 42 -5.93 -0.98 6.57
CA HIS A 42 -6.66 -0.04 7.40
C HIS A 42 -8.09 0.12 6.92
N ASP A 43 -8.92 0.74 7.76
CA ASP A 43 -10.28 1.10 7.40
C ASP A 43 -10.31 1.92 6.09
N GLY A 44 -11.04 1.42 5.08
CA GLY A 44 -11.10 1.98 3.73
C GLY A 44 -10.30 1.22 2.66
N MET A 45 -9.43 0.27 3.01
CA MET A 45 -8.75 -0.58 2.03
C MET A 45 -9.58 -1.80 1.60
N SER A 46 -9.64 -2.08 0.30
CA SER A 46 -10.31 -3.28 -0.23
C SER A 46 -9.50 -4.57 -0.07
N LYS A 47 -8.17 -4.46 0.08
CA LYS A 47 -7.23 -5.58 0.23
C LYS A 47 -6.03 -5.17 1.07
N TRP A 48 -5.31 -6.14 1.61
CA TRP A 48 -4.01 -5.88 2.25
C TRP A 48 -3.00 -5.39 1.22
N ALA A 49 -2.18 -4.42 1.60
CA ALA A 49 -1.08 -3.88 0.79
C ALA A 49 0.25 -4.08 1.53
N VAL A 50 1.39 -3.92 0.86
CA VAL A 50 2.71 -4.01 1.51
C VAL A 50 3.06 -2.70 2.18
N ILE A 51 3.62 -2.73 3.39
CA ILE A 51 3.88 -1.54 4.19
C ILE A 51 4.91 -0.61 3.55
N ALA A 52 5.77 -1.15 2.68
CA ALA A 52 6.63 -0.35 1.82
C ALA A 52 5.83 0.66 0.98
N ASP A 53 4.63 0.32 0.48
CA ASP A 53 3.74 1.22 -0.27
C ASP A 53 3.25 2.37 0.61
N LEU A 54 2.93 2.10 1.88
CA LEU A 54 2.50 3.13 2.84
C LEU A 54 3.54 4.25 3.02
N PHE A 55 4.83 3.90 2.91
CA PHE A 55 5.96 4.82 3.07
C PHE A 55 6.62 5.26 1.75
N ALA A 56 6.43 4.51 0.66
CA ALA A 56 6.93 4.85 -0.67
C ALA A 56 6.18 6.04 -1.29
N ASN A 57 4.93 6.28 -0.87
CA ASN A 57 4.04 7.29 -1.46
C ASN A 57 4.39 8.75 -1.09
N THR A 58 5.57 9.02 -0.51
CA THR A 58 6.12 10.38 -0.45
C THR A 58 6.70 10.86 -1.79
N THR A 59 6.88 10.00 -2.80
CA THR A 59 7.35 10.41 -4.13
C THR A 59 6.89 9.44 -5.22
N ILE A 60 5.59 9.40 -5.52
CA ILE A 60 5.15 9.12 -6.89
C ILE A 60 3.92 9.99 -7.12
N ALA A 61 4.05 10.92 -8.08
CA ALA A 61 2.93 11.59 -8.71
C ALA A 61 1.80 10.59 -8.99
N PRO A 62 0.52 11.01 -8.99
CA PRO A 62 -0.55 10.13 -9.43
C PRO A 62 -0.14 9.49 -10.76
N PRO A 63 -0.41 8.18 -10.98
CA PRO A 63 -0.26 7.65 -12.32
C PRO A 63 -1.05 8.59 -13.20
N LEU A 64 -0.35 9.24 -14.14
CA LEU A 64 -0.94 9.99 -15.22
C LEU A 64 -2.16 9.19 -15.64
N SER A 65 -3.35 9.78 -15.54
CA SER A 65 -4.58 9.15 -16.02
C SER A 65 -4.25 8.54 -17.36
N LEU A 66 -4.10 7.21 -17.40
CA LEU A 66 -4.10 6.45 -18.63
C LEU A 66 -5.53 6.60 -19.09
N ASP A 67 -5.74 7.65 -19.88
CA ASP A 67 -6.87 7.83 -20.75
C ASP A 67 -7.21 6.46 -21.35
N PRO A 68 -8.37 5.86 -21.02
CA PRO A 68 -8.75 4.58 -21.62
C PRO A 68 -9.10 4.70 -23.11
N GLY A 69 -8.79 5.81 -23.78
CA GLY A 69 -9.07 6.07 -25.19
C GLY A 69 -8.06 5.48 -26.18
N ASN A 70 -7.00 4.80 -25.73
CA ASN A 70 -6.00 4.18 -26.62
C ASN A 70 -5.64 2.73 -26.25
N ALA A 71 -6.57 1.95 -25.70
CA ALA A 71 -6.39 0.51 -25.49
C ALA A 71 -6.93 -0.36 -26.65
N GLU A 72 -7.04 0.17 -27.87
CA GLU A 72 -7.48 -0.60 -29.06
C GLU A 72 -6.36 -0.99 -30.03
N SER A 73 -5.08 -0.85 -29.65
CA SER A 73 -3.98 -1.20 -30.56
C SER A 73 -2.88 -1.98 -29.87
N MET A 74 -3.22 -3.13 -29.27
CA MET A 74 -2.24 -4.19 -29.06
C MET A 74 -2.85 -5.57 -29.32
N LYS A 75 -3.37 -5.74 -30.55
CA LYS A 75 -3.56 -7.06 -31.15
C LYS A 75 -2.20 -7.54 -31.65
N PHE A 76 -1.51 -8.36 -30.85
CA PHE A 76 -0.49 -9.26 -31.38
C PHE A 76 -1.12 -10.64 -31.63
N PRO A 77 -0.73 -11.35 -32.72
CA PRO A 77 -1.41 -12.54 -33.17
C PRO A 77 -1.01 -13.77 -32.36
N ALA A 78 -1.99 -14.62 -32.02
CA ALA A 78 -1.77 -16.03 -31.70
C ALA A 78 -2.37 -16.86 -32.84
N ALA A 79 -1.55 -17.76 -33.39
CA ALA A 79 -1.82 -18.55 -34.58
C ALA A 79 -2.93 -19.59 -34.38
N SER A 80 -3.92 -19.60 -35.29
CA SER A 80 -4.38 -20.71 -36.15
C SER A 80 -5.79 -20.42 -36.66
#